data_AF-G8SF60-F1
#
_entry.id   AF-G8SF60-F1
#
_cell.length_a   1.000
_cell.length_b   1.000
_cell.length_c   1.000
_cell.angle_alpha   90.00
_cell.angle_beta   90.00
_cell.angle_gamma   90.00
#
_symmetry.space_group_name_H-M   'P 1'
#
loop_
_entity.id
_entity.type
_entity.pdbx_description
1 polymer ?
#
loop_
_entity_poly.entity_id
_entity_poly.type
_entity_poly.pdbx_seq_one_letter_code
_entity_poly.pdbx_strand_id
1 'polypeptide(L)' 'MSYDSRAYDNEHGDPVVVLVAEGTHDVSRLINLLTVGNCEQISLGRKVLQQVRRHNGGRAALQLLAAHGGPDFLHDDEVA' A
#
# COMPACT_ATOMS: atom_id res chain seq x y z
N MET A 1 14.61 1.50 9.36
CA MET A 1 13.84 1.98 8.20
C MET A 1 12.66 2.77 8.74
N SER A 2 12.54 4.04 8.37
CA SER A 2 11.40 4.88 8.76
C SER A 2 10.76 5.42 7.49
N TYR A 3 9.96 4.60 6.81
CA TYR A 3 9.04 5.11 5.80
C TYR A 3 7.85 5.74 6.52
N ASP A 4 7.60 7.03 6.30
CA ASP A 4 6.29 7.59 6.64
C ASP A 4 5.31 7.20 5.54
N SER A 5 4.15 6.70 5.93
CA SER A 5 3.11 6.25 5.02
C SER A 5 1.76 6.75 5.50
N ARG A 6 0.96 7.27 4.58
CA ARG A 6 -0.39 7.75 4.86
C ARG A 6 -1.32 7.33 3.74
N ALA A 7 -2.54 6.97 4.10
CA ALA A 7 -3.64 6.79 3.17
C ALA A 7 -4.77 7.73 3.57
N TYR A 8 -5.51 8.24 2.59
CA TYR A 8 -6.70 9.07 2.79
C TYR A 8 -7.55 9.05 1.51
N ASP A 9 -8.80 9.51 1.61
CA ASP A 9 -9.65 9.78 0.45
C ASP A 9 -9.53 11.27 0.10
N ASN A 10 -9.33 11.61 -1.18
CA ASN A 10 -9.26 13.01 -1.64
C ASN A 10 -10.65 13.67 -1.67
N GLU A 11 -10.73 14.92 -2.14
CA GLU A 11 -12.00 15.67 -2.23
C GLU A 11 -13.07 15.06 -3.16
N HIS A 12 -12.67 14.15 -4.06
CA HIS A 12 -13.54 13.39 -4.93
C HIS A 12 -13.91 12.01 -4.37
N GLY A 13 -13.34 11.63 -3.22
CA GLY A 13 -13.51 10.30 -2.63
C GLY A 13 -12.57 9.23 -3.21
N ASP A 14 -11.60 9.62 -4.04
CA ASP A 14 -10.61 8.69 -4.58
C ASP A 14 -9.53 8.38 -3.54
N PRO A 15 -9.07 7.13 -3.44
CA PRO A 15 -8.01 6.77 -2.52
C PRO A 15 -6.66 7.33 -2.96
N VAL A 16 -5.94 7.91 -2.00
CA VAL A 16 -4.57 8.40 -2.17
C VAL A 16 -3.66 7.71 -1.16
N VAL A 17 -2.50 7.26 -1.63
CA VAL A 17 -1.42 6.74 -0.79
C VAL A 17 -0.18 7.60 -0.97
N VAL A 18 0.40 8.05 0.14
CA VAL A 18 1.66 8.80 0.17
C VAL A 18 2.71 7.96 0.91
N LEU A 19 3.87 7.80 0.28
CA LEU A 19 5.06 7.18 0.86
C LEU A 19 6.19 8.22 0.86
N VAL A 20 6.79 8.44 2.02
CA VAL A 20 7.93 9.36 2.18
C VAL A 20 9.15 8.57 2.63
N ALA A 21 10.25 8.74 1.89
CA ALA A 21 11.57 8.22 2.21
C ALA A 21 12.58 9.37 2.15
N GLU A 22 13.44 9.47 3.17
CA GLU A 22 14.42 10.53 3.30
C GLU A 22 15.83 9.94 3.43
N GLY A 23 16.79 10.54 2.71
CA GLY A 23 18.19 10.13 2.72
C GLY A 23 18.56 9.11 1.64
N THR A 24 19.83 9.15 1.21
CA THR A 24 20.34 8.40 0.04
C THR A 24 20.06 6.90 0.11
N HIS A 25 20.26 6.27 1.27
CA HIS A 25 20.06 4.84 1.45
C HIS A 25 18.58 4.43 1.32
N ASP A 26 17.68 5.13 2.03
CA ASP A 26 16.26 4.76 2.09
C ASP A 26 15.56 5.08 0.76
N VAL A 27 15.97 6.16 0.07
CA VAL A 27 15.52 6.47 -1.30
C VAL A 27 15.98 5.40 -2.29
N SER A 28 17.27 5.04 -2.29
CA SER A 28 17.81 4.02 -3.20
C SER A 28 17.11 2.66 -3.00
N ARG A 29 16.81 2.32 -1.74
CA ARG A 29 16.09 1.09 -1.39
C ARG A 29 14.62 1.13 -1.80
N LEU A 30 13.94 2.28 -1.67
CA LEU A 30 12.56 2.45 -2.18
C LEU A 30 12.50 2.32 -3.71
N ILE A 31 13.46 2.88 -4.42
CA ILE A 31 13.55 2.73 -5.89
C ILE A 31 13.74 1.25 -6.24
N ASN A 32 14.69 0.57 -5.60
CA ASN A 32 14.93 -0.86 -5.83
C ASN A 32 13.69 -1.72 -5.51
N LEU A 33 12.90 -1.35 -4.49
CA LEU A 33 11.63 -1.99 -4.16
C LEU A 33 10.65 -1.89 -5.34
N LEU A 34 10.44 -0.68 -5.86
CA LEU A 34 9.45 -0.42 -6.90
C LEU A 34 9.82 -1.06 -8.24
N THR A 35 11.10 -1.34 -8.47
CA THR A 35 11.57 -1.89 -9.75
C THR A 35 11.73 -3.40 -9.77
N VAL A 36 12.10 -4.03 -8.65
CA VAL A 36 12.46 -5.46 -8.61
C VAL A 36 11.45 -6.32 -7.86
N GLY A 37 10.71 -5.76 -6.89
CA GLY A 37 9.77 -6.51 -6.05
C GLY A 37 10.49 -7.52 -5.14
N ASN A 38 10.75 -7.15 -3.88
CA ASN A 38 11.57 -7.97 -2.98
C ASN A 38 10.84 -8.31 -1.65
N CYS A 39 11.11 -9.49 -1.08
CA CYS A 39 10.37 -10.06 0.05
C CYS A 39 10.58 -9.35 1.40
N GLU A 40 11.68 -8.60 1.57
CA GLU A 40 11.92 -7.75 2.76
C GLU A 40 10.85 -6.67 2.99
N GLN A 41 9.99 -6.42 1.99
CA GLN A 41 9.03 -5.32 1.95
C GLN A 41 7.59 -5.74 2.22
N ILE A 42 7.34 -7.03 2.53
CA ILE A 42 6.01 -7.53 2.94
C ILE A 42 5.44 -6.69 4.09
N SER A 43 6.29 -6.23 5.02
CA SER A 43 5.88 -5.40 6.15
C SER A 43 5.39 -4.00 5.74
N LEU A 44 6.06 -3.33 4.80
CA LEU A 44 5.62 -2.03 4.26
C LEU A 44 4.32 -2.20 3.46
N GLY A 45 4.24 -3.22 2.61
CA GLY A 45 3.03 -3.54 1.85
C GLY A 45 1.83 -3.82 2.77
N ARG A 46 2.01 -4.62 3.81
CA ARG A 46 0.97 -4.88 4.83
C ARG A 46 0.55 -3.61 5.56
N LYS A 47 1.49 -2.73 5.93
CA LYS A 47 1.19 -1.44 6.58
C LYS A 47 0.34 -0.55 5.68
N VAL A 48 0.75 -0.36 4.42
CA VAL A 48 0.01 0.43 3.43
C VAL A 48 -1.38 -0.17 3.20
N LEU A 49 -1.46 -1.48 3.01
CA LEU A 49 -2.74 -2.18 2.82
C LEU A 49 -3.68 -1.94 4.01
N GLN A 50 -3.17 -2.05 5.24
CA GLN A 50 -3.98 -1.80 6.43
C GLN A 50 -4.46 -0.35 6.51
N GLN A 51 -3.65 0.61 6.09
CA GLN A 51 -4.07 2.02 6.02
C GLN A 51 -5.17 2.20 4.96
N VAL A 52 -4.98 1.69 3.75
CA VAL A 52 -5.97 1.77 2.65
C VAL A 52 -7.31 1.12 3.04
N ARG A 53 -7.30 -0.04 3.69
CA ARG A 53 -8.51 -0.75 4.16
C ARG A 53 -9.39 0.09 5.10
N ARG A 54 -8.83 1.09 5.77
CA ARG A 54 -9.57 1.94 6.73
C ARG A 54 -10.38 3.06 6.06
N HIS A 55 -10.22 3.27 4.76
CA HIS A 55 -10.88 4.35 4.02
C HIS A 55 -11.89 3.79 3.01
N ASN A 56 -12.97 4.54 2.74
CA ASN A 56 -14.05 4.07 1.88
C ASN A 56 -13.58 3.98 0.42
N GLY A 57 -12.91 5.02 -0.07
CA GLY A 57 -12.29 5.02 -1.40
C GLY A 57 -11.24 3.92 -1.51
N GLY A 58 -10.46 3.72 -0.44
CA GLY A 58 -9.46 2.66 -0.35
C GLY A 58 -10.07 1.26 -0.51
N ARG A 59 -11.16 0.97 0.21
CA ARG A 59 -11.89 -0.29 0.07
C ARG A 59 -12.46 -0.47 -1.33
N ALA A 60 -13.03 0.58 -1.93
CA ALA A 60 -13.54 0.51 -3.30
C ALA A 60 -12.45 0.16 -4.32
N ALA A 61 -11.26 0.75 -4.19
CA ALA A 61 -10.12 0.39 -5.05
C ALA A 61 -9.66 -1.06 -4.86
N LEU A 62 -9.65 -1.59 -3.64
CA LEU A 62 -9.33 -3.00 -3.38
C LEU A 62 -10.39 -3.95 -3.95
N GLN A 63 -11.68 -3.59 -3.88
CA GLN A 63 -12.75 -4.35 -4.55
C GLN A 63 -12.54 -4.36 -6.06
N LEU A 64 -12.17 -3.22 -6.64
CA LEU A 64 -11.91 -3.08 -8.06
C LEU A 64 -10.74 -3.97 -8.50
N LEU A 65 -9.66 -4.02 -7.71
CA LEU A 65 -8.52 -4.91 -7.95
C LEU A 65 -8.97 -6.39 -8.02
N ALA A 66 -9.74 -6.85 -7.04
CA ALA A 66 -10.25 -8.22 -7.01
C ALA A 66 -11.17 -8.52 -8.22
N ALA A 67 -12.06 -7.58 -8.56
CA ALA A 67 -12.97 -7.69 -9.70
C ALA A 67 -12.23 -7.80 -11.06
N HIS A 68 -11.01 -7.26 -11.15
CA HIS A 68 -10.16 -7.37 -12.34
C HIS A 68 -9.19 -8.56 -12.31
N GLY A 69 -9.41 -9.54 -11.43
CA GLY A 69 -8.60 -10.76 -11.34
C GLY A 69 -7.32 -10.60 -10.52
N GLY A 70 -7.20 -9.49 -9.79
CA GLY A 70 -6.16 -9.32 -8.78
C GLY A 70 -6.47 -10.05 -7.47
N PRO A 71 -5.53 -10.06 -6.51
CA PRO A 71 -5.72 -10.65 -5.20
C PRO A 71 -6.83 -9.96 -4.39
N ASP A 72 -7.60 -10.75 -3.62
CA ASP A 72 -8.66 -10.22 -2.74
C ASP A 72 -8.09 -9.81 -1.38
N PHE A 73 -7.74 -8.54 -1.29
CA PHE A 73 -7.27 -7.97 -0.04
C PHE A 73 -8.37 -7.44 0.87
N LEU A 74 -9.64 -7.84 0.74
CA LEU A 74 -10.69 -7.41 1.66
C LEU A 74 -11.26 -8.55 2.50
N HIS A 75 -11.18 -9.78 2.00
CA HIS A 75 -11.71 -10.97 2.66
C HIS A 75 -10.62 -11.90 3.22
N ASP A 76 -9.33 -11.61 2.94
CA ASP A 76 -8.20 -12.31 3.56
C ASP A 76 -8.02 -11.89 5.03
N ASP A 77 -8.67 -12.65 5.92
CA ASP A 77 -8.45 -12.71 7.37
C ASP A 77 -7.40 -13.75 7.79
N GLU A 78 -6.71 -14.42 6.86
CA GLU A 78 -5.67 -15.40 7.20
C GLU A 78 -4.35 -15.11 6.48
N VAL A 79 -3.42 -14.43 7.17
CA VAL A 79 -2.03 -14.91 7.32
C VAL A 79 -1.48 -14.34 8.63
N ALA A 80 -1.45 -15.18 9.66
CA ALA A 80 -0.66 -15.01 10.89
C ALA A 80 0.84 -14.86 10.60
#